data_AF-A0A4R2TKB4-F1
#
_entry.id   AF-A0A4R2TKB4-F1
#
_cell.length_a   1.000
_cell.length_b   1.000
_cell.length_c   1.000
_cell.angle_alpha   90.00
_cell.angle_beta   90.00
_cell.angle_gamma   90.00
#
_symmetry.space_group_name_H-M   'P 1'
#
loop_
_entity.id
_entity.type
_entity.pdbx_description
1 polymer ?
#
loop_
_entity_poly.entity_id
_entity_poly.type
_entity_poly.pdbx_seq_one_letter_code
_entity_poly.pdbx_strand_id
1 'polypeptide(L)'
;MTHNPRPPADPGRFSRRSIVIYESTVYPGVTEEICGPELERISGLACGDDFFLAYSPERINPGDREHTIDRITKVVSGQTPQVLDAVADLYRQVTSGGVFRAASIKAAEAAKVIENAQRDINIAFVNEITQIFAKMDLSIWDVLAAAGTKWNFLQFEPGLVGGALYRS
;
A
#
# COMPACT_ATOMS: atom_id res chain seq x y z
N MET A 1 -15.63 1.72 -51.08
CA MET A 1 -14.95 1.90 -49.77
C MET A 1 -15.38 0.76 -48.88
N THR A 2 -14.55 -0.27 -48.76
CA THR A 2 -14.85 -1.46 -47.97
C THR A 2 -14.67 -1.13 -46.49
N HIS A 3 -15.79 -1.09 -45.76
CA HIS A 3 -15.77 -0.96 -44.31
C HIS A 3 -15.34 -2.30 -43.74
N ASN A 4 -14.07 -2.44 -43.39
CA ASN A 4 -13.58 -3.64 -42.70
C ASN A 4 -14.05 -3.55 -41.23
N PRO A 5 -14.83 -4.53 -40.72
CA PRO A 5 -15.18 -4.55 -39.29
C PRO A 5 -13.92 -4.79 -38.46
N ARG A 6 -13.74 -3.99 -37.40
CA ARG A 6 -12.61 -4.15 -36.48
C ARG A 6 -12.74 -5.49 -35.74
N PRO A 7 -11.63 -6.19 -35.47
CA PRO A 7 -11.66 -7.46 -34.77
C PRO A 7 -12.29 -7.31 -33.36
N PRO A 8 -12.94 -8.37 -32.85
CA PRO A 8 -13.53 -8.36 -31.52
C PRO A 8 -12.48 -8.12 -30.43
N ALA A 9 -12.91 -7.54 -29.31
CA ALA A 9 -12.04 -7.21 -28.19
C ALA A 9 -11.30 -8.45 -27.66
N ASP A 10 -9.97 -8.37 -27.68
CA ASP A 10 -9.07 -9.32 -27.03
C ASP A 10 -9.29 -9.28 -25.51
N PRO A 11 -9.53 -10.41 -24.82
CA PRO A 11 -9.76 -10.46 -23.38
C PRO A 11 -8.60 -9.92 -22.51
N GLY A 12 -7.44 -9.61 -23.09
CA GLY A 12 -6.35 -8.88 -22.42
C GLY A 12 -6.40 -7.35 -22.52
N ARG A 13 -7.37 -6.78 -23.24
CA ARG A 13 -7.41 -5.33 -23.55
C ARG A 13 -8.49 -4.63 -22.74
N PHE A 14 -8.09 -3.86 -21.73
CA PHE A 14 -9.03 -3.01 -20.99
C PHE A 14 -9.72 -2.02 -21.94
N SER A 15 -11.02 -1.81 -21.73
CA SER A 15 -11.85 -0.97 -22.59
C SER A 15 -11.59 0.53 -22.37
N ARG A 16 -12.03 1.39 -23.29
CA ARG A 16 -11.99 2.85 -23.07
C ARG A 16 -12.73 3.22 -21.79
N ARG A 17 -12.16 4.15 -21.02
CA ARG A 17 -12.57 4.62 -19.69
C ARG A 17 -12.39 3.60 -18.56
N SER A 18 -11.50 2.62 -18.71
CA SER A 18 -11.14 1.74 -17.60
C SER A 18 -10.31 2.47 -16.54
N ILE A 19 -10.44 2.07 -15.28
CA ILE A 19 -9.58 2.51 -14.17
C ILE A 19 -8.69 1.33 -13.79
N VAL A 20 -7.38 1.50 -13.88
CA VAL A 20 -6.38 0.50 -13.46
C VAL A 20 -5.92 0.84 -12.06
N ILE A 21 -6.17 -0.06 -11.11
CA ILE A 21 -5.83 0.13 -9.69
C ILE A 21 -4.63 -0.76 -9.35
N TYR A 22 -3.54 -0.15 -8.91
CA TYR A 22 -2.37 -0.86 -8.39
C TYR A 22 -2.46 -1.04 -6.87
N GLU A 23 -2.20 -2.25 -6.39
CA GLU A 23 -2.16 -2.56 -4.93
C GLU A 23 -0.78 -2.97 -4.42
N SER A 24 0.13 -3.33 -5.34
CA SER A 24 1.50 -3.73 -5.01
C SER A 24 2.28 -2.58 -4.37
N THR A 25 3.12 -2.90 -3.38
CA THR A 25 4.02 -1.90 -2.81
C THR A 25 5.05 -1.45 -3.83
N VAL A 26 5.09 -0.15 -4.08
CA VAL A 26 6.02 0.49 -5.01
C VAL A 26 6.60 1.76 -4.39
N TYR A 27 7.70 2.27 -4.93
CA TYR A 27 8.21 3.57 -4.54
C TYR A 27 7.35 4.70 -5.14
N PRO A 28 7.40 5.92 -4.56
CA PRO A 28 6.57 7.02 -5.04
C PRO A 28 6.90 7.38 -6.49
N GLY A 29 5.88 7.43 -7.34
CA GLY A 29 5.97 7.73 -8.77
C GLY A 29 5.82 6.53 -9.69
N VAL A 30 5.93 5.28 -9.21
CA VAL A 30 5.91 4.11 -10.10
C VAL A 30 4.61 4.01 -10.90
N THR A 31 3.46 4.21 -10.25
CA THR A 31 2.16 4.07 -10.92
C THR A 31 2.03 5.03 -12.10
N GLU A 32 2.38 6.31 -11.93
CA GLU A 32 2.18 7.34 -12.95
C GLU A 32 3.37 7.45 -13.93
N GLU A 33 4.61 7.27 -13.46
CA GLU A 33 5.83 7.55 -14.23
C GLU A 33 6.37 6.32 -14.97
N ILE A 34 5.94 5.11 -14.58
CA ILE A 34 6.43 3.85 -15.17
C ILE A 34 5.26 3.01 -15.69
N CYS A 35 4.31 2.69 -14.80
CA CYS A 35 3.19 1.83 -15.17
C CYS A 35 2.27 2.48 -16.20
N GLY A 36 1.93 3.77 -16.03
CA GLY A 36 1.16 4.54 -17.01
C GLY A 36 1.77 4.50 -18.42
N PRO A 37 3.01 4.99 -18.62
CA PRO A 37 3.67 4.99 -19.93
C PRO A 37 3.79 3.61 -20.56
N GLU A 38 4.06 2.57 -19.76
CA GLU A 38 4.16 1.21 -20.27
C GLU A 38 2.79 0.68 -20.73
N LEU A 39 1.71 0.97 -19.98
CA LEU A 39 0.34 0.65 -20.39
C LEU A 39 -0.05 1.39 -21.68
N GLU A 40 0.30 2.67 -21.83
CA GLU A 40 0.08 3.40 -23.09
C GLU A 40 0.80 2.73 -24.26
N ARG A 41 2.07 2.39 -24.07
CA ARG A 41 2.92 1.78 -25.09
C ARG A 41 2.38 0.43 -25.59
N ILE A 42 1.91 -0.43 -24.70
CA ILE A 42 1.42 -1.77 -25.06
C ILE A 42 -0.03 -1.75 -25.58
N SER A 43 -0.87 -0.85 -25.06
CA SER A 43 -2.29 -0.82 -25.39
C SER A 43 -2.61 0.06 -26.60
N GLY A 44 -1.79 1.08 -26.87
CA GLY A 44 -2.08 2.14 -27.83
C GLY A 44 -3.22 3.06 -27.40
N LEU A 45 -3.56 3.09 -26.11
CA LEU A 45 -4.53 3.99 -25.47
C LEU A 45 -3.80 5.13 -24.76
N ALA A 46 -4.45 6.29 -24.63
CA ALA A 46 -3.90 7.43 -23.89
C ALA A 46 -4.32 7.42 -22.40
N CYS A 47 -3.34 7.51 -21.50
CA CYS A 47 -3.57 7.64 -20.07
C CYS A 47 -4.14 9.04 -19.76
N GLY A 48 -5.18 9.10 -18.93
CA GLY A 48 -5.92 10.33 -18.63
C GLY A 48 -7.09 10.62 -19.60
N ASP A 49 -7.19 9.90 -20.72
CA ASP A 49 -8.27 10.06 -21.70
C ASP A 49 -9.01 8.74 -21.97
N ASP A 50 -8.27 7.72 -22.39
CA ASP A 50 -8.79 6.39 -22.72
C ASP A 50 -8.76 5.44 -21.52
N PHE A 51 -7.90 5.65 -20.53
CA PHE A 51 -7.91 4.94 -19.25
C PHE A 51 -7.32 5.81 -18.15
N PHE A 52 -7.56 5.46 -16.90
CA PHE A 52 -7.08 6.21 -15.75
C PHE A 52 -6.37 5.32 -14.75
N LEU A 53 -5.48 5.93 -13.97
CA LEU A 53 -4.73 5.25 -12.94
C LEU A 53 -5.29 5.53 -11.54
N ALA A 54 -5.10 4.55 -10.68
CA ALA A 54 -5.42 4.63 -9.26
C ALA A 54 -4.48 3.71 -8.47
N TYR A 55 -4.38 3.97 -7.18
CA TYR A 55 -3.54 3.18 -6.29
C TYR A 55 -4.22 2.99 -4.93
N SER A 56 -4.17 1.77 -4.41
CA SER A 56 -4.73 1.38 -3.11
C SER A 56 -3.79 0.35 -2.47
N PRO A 57 -2.89 0.76 -1.56
CA PRO A 57 -1.92 -0.17 -1.01
C PRO A 57 -2.60 -1.31 -0.22
N GLU A 58 -1.99 -2.48 -0.35
CA GLU A 58 -2.31 -3.67 0.44
C GLU A 58 -1.88 -3.45 1.92
N ARG A 59 -2.73 -3.88 2.87
CA ARG A 59 -2.62 -3.60 4.31
C ARG A 59 -3.12 -4.75 5.20
N ILE A 60 -3.08 -5.98 4.69
CA ILE A 60 -3.54 -7.17 5.37
C ILE A 60 -2.32 -7.85 6.00
N ASN A 61 -2.45 -8.18 7.27
CA ASN A 61 -1.49 -9.05 7.94
C ASN A 61 -1.98 -10.50 7.88
N PRO A 62 -1.21 -11.44 7.28
CA PRO A 62 -1.62 -12.84 7.22
C PRO A 62 -1.83 -13.44 8.62
N GLY A 63 -3.08 -13.81 8.94
CA GLY A 63 -3.46 -14.39 10.22
C GLY A 63 -4.03 -13.41 11.24
N ASP A 64 -4.09 -12.12 10.92
CA ASP A 64 -4.78 -11.12 11.73
C ASP A 64 -6.30 -11.29 11.59
N ARG A 65 -6.95 -11.60 12.72
CA ARG A 65 -8.41 -11.83 12.80
C ARG A 65 -9.17 -10.56 13.22
N GLU A 66 -8.46 -9.54 13.68
CA GLU A 66 -9.04 -8.29 14.12
C GLU A 66 -9.04 -7.27 12.97
N HIS A 67 -7.92 -7.15 12.26
CA HIS A 67 -7.74 -6.23 11.13
C HIS A 67 -7.90 -6.95 9.79
N THR A 68 -9.06 -7.57 9.59
CA THR A 68 -9.41 -8.21 8.33
C THR A 68 -9.74 -7.20 7.22
N ILE A 69 -9.68 -7.63 5.96
CA ILE A 69 -9.90 -6.75 4.79
C ILE A 69 -11.24 -6.00 4.84
N ASP A 70 -12.26 -6.60 5.45
CA ASP A 70 -13.61 -6.06 5.62
C ASP A 70 -13.72 -5.04 6.78
N ARG A 71 -12.67 -4.86 7.58
CA ARG A 71 -12.68 -4.01 8.79
C ARG A 71 -11.63 -2.91 8.79
N ILE A 72 -10.58 -3.03 7.98
CA ILE A 72 -9.53 -2.01 7.88
C ILE A 72 -9.99 -0.80 7.07
N THR A 73 -9.50 0.38 7.43
CA THR A 73 -9.62 1.56 6.56
C THR A 73 -8.74 1.37 5.33
N LYS A 74 -9.34 1.38 4.14
CA LYS A 74 -8.60 1.30 2.86
C LYS A 74 -8.12 2.68 2.44
N VAL A 75 -6.83 2.83 2.18
CA VAL A 75 -6.29 4.03 1.54
C VAL A 75 -6.52 3.90 0.04
N VAL A 76 -7.11 4.92 -0.58
CA VAL A 76 -7.31 4.99 -2.02
C VAL A 76 -6.82 6.31 -2.58
N SER A 77 -6.41 6.29 -3.84
CA SER A 77 -5.98 7.45 -4.60
C SER A 77 -6.37 7.26 -6.06
N GLY A 78 -6.58 8.37 -6.78
CA GLY A 78 -6.90 8.37 -8.21
C GLY A 78 -6.22 9.52 -8.91
N GLN A 79 -5.95 9.34 -10.21
CA GLN A 79 -5.29 10.32 -11.06
C GLN A 79 -6.10 11.62 -11.22
N THR A 80 -7.42 11.53 -11.08
CA THR A 80 -8.34 12.68 -11.07
C THR A 80 -9.33 12.56 -9.90
N PRO A 81 -9.98 13.67 -9.47
CA PRO A 81 -11.00 13.61 -8.43
C PRO A 81 -12.14 12.64 -8.74
N GLN A 82 -12.57 12.55 -10.01
CA GLN A 82 -13.64 11.66 -10.46
C GLN A 82 -13.22 10.19 -10.36
N VAL A 83 -11.97 9.88 -10.69
CA VAL A 83 -11.41 8.53 -10.54
C VAL A 83 -11.29 8.18 -9.06
N LEU A 84 -10.83 9.12 -8.23
CA LEU A 84 -10.77 8.94 -6.78
C LEU A 84 -12.16 8.66 -6.19
N ASP A 85 -13.21 9.35 -6.64
CA ASP A 85 -14.58 9.09 -6.23
C ASP A 85 -15.03 7.67 -6.59
N ALA A 86 -14.84 7.27 -7.86
CA ALA A 86 -15.23 5.94 -8.33
C ALA A 86 -14.50 4.82 -7.57
N VAL A 87 -13.19 4.98 -7.33
CA VAL A 87 -12.39 4.01 -6.58
C VAL A 87 -12.80 3.97 -5.12
N ALA A 88 -13.08 5.12 -4.50
CA ALA A 88 -13.55 5.15 -3.12
C ALA A 88 -14.91 4.45 -2.97
N ASP A 89 -15.82 4.62 -3.93
CA ASP A 89 -17.12 3.96 -3.93
C ASP A 89 -17.00 2.45 -4.13
N LEU A 90 -16.07 2.00 -4.98
CA LEU A 90 -15.74 0.58 -5.13
C LEU A 90 -15.25 -0.02 -3.80
N TYR A 91 -14.22 0.57 -3.17
CA TYR A 91 -13.66 0.00 -1.94
C TYR A 91 -14.59 0.13 -0.72
N ARG A 92 -15.51 1.11 -0.72
CA ARG A 92 -16.57 1.19 0.31
C ARG A 92 -17.48 -0.03 0.33
N GLN A 93 -17.61 -0.76 -0.77
CA GLN A 93 -18.39 -2.00 -0.82
C GLN A 93 -17.60 -3.19 -0.24
N VAL A 94 -16.27 -3.06 -0.12
CA VAL A 94 -15.36 -4.14 0.31
C VAL A 94 -15.07 -4.06 1.81
N THR A 95 -15.06 -2.86 2.40
CA THR A 95 -14.73 -2.67 3.82
C THR A 95 -15.76 -1.83 4.57
N SER A 96 -16.06 -2.27 5.79
CA SER A 96 -16.82 -1.52 6.81
C SER A 96 -15.96 -0.49 7.56
N GLY A 97 -14.62 -0.61 7.50
CA GLY A 97 -13.66 0.30 8.12
C GLY A 97 -13.51 1.66 7.44
N GLY A 98 -14.25 1.86 6.35
CA GLY A 98 -14.24 3.10 5.57
C GLY A 98 -13.04 3.23 4.64
N VAL A 99 -12.98 4.39 3.98
CA VAL A 99 -11.99 4.69 2.96
C VAL A 99 -11.32 6.02 3.27
N PHE A 100 -9.99 6.01 3.31
CA PHE A 100 -9.17 7.22 3.40
C PHE A 100 -8.72 7.64 2.00
N ARG A 101 -9.04 8.88 1.63
CA ARG A 101 -8.71 9.46 0.32
C ARG A 101 -7.39 10.20 0.39
N ALA A 102 -6.35 9.64 -0.20
CA ALA A 102 -5.04 10.29 -0.26
C ALA A 102 -5.04 11.45 -1.26
N ALA A 103 -4.19 12.45 -1.01
CA ALA A 103 -4.12 13.65 -1.83
C ALA A 103 -3.65 13.40 -3.28
N SER A 104 -2.87 12.34 -3.50
CA SER A 104 -2.41 11.90 -4.82
C SER A 104 -1.98 10.43 -4.78
N ILE A 105 -1.81 9.81 -5.95
CA ILE A 105 -1.24 8.46 -6.09
C ILE A 105 0.15 8.40 -5.45
N LYS A 106 1.02 9.35 -5.79
CA LYS A 106 2.36 9.47 -5.22
C LYS A 106 2.38 9.57 -3.69
N ALA A 107 1.42 10.29 -3.10
CA ALA A 107 1.30 10.37 -1.64
C ALA A 107 0.86 9.03 -1.01
N ALA A 108 -0.05 8.30 -1.66
CA ALA A 108 -0.47 6.97 -1.19
C ALA A 108 0.66 5.92 -1.29
N GLU A 109 1.46 5.97 -2.36
CA GLU A 109 2.67 5.14 -2.50
C GLU A 109 3.68 5.48 -1.39
N ALA A 110 3.97 6.77 -1.16
CA ALA A 110 4.89 7.23 -0.12
C ALA A 110 4.44 6.84 1.29
N ALA A 111 3.14 6.88 1.58
CA ALA A 111 2.60 6.49 2.87
C ALA A 111 2.93 5.02 3.19
N LYS A 112 2.84 4.12 2.19
CA LYS A 112 3.18 2.71 2.38
C LYS A 112 4.67 2.50 2.61
N VAL A 113 5.52 3.27 1.92
CA VAL A 113 6.98 3.21 2.11
C VAL A 113 7.36 3.63 3.53
N ILE A 114 6.81 4.74 4.03
CA ILE A 114 7.09 5.23 5.39
C ILE A 114 6.58 4.26 6.46
N GLU A 115 5.39 3.67 6.27
CA GLU A 115 4.82 2.65 7.17
C GLU A 115 5.80 1.48 7.37
N ASN A 116 6.31 0.92 6.26
CA ASN A 116 7.26 -0.18 6.31
C ASN A 116 8.61 0.26 6.90
N ALA A 117 9.16 1.40 6.45
CA ALA A 117 10.46 1.88 6.91
C ALA A 117 10.46 2.21 8.41
N GLN A 118 9.40 2.82 8.93
CA GLN A 118 9.26 3.11 10.37
C GLN A 118 9.32 1.82 11.19
N ARG A 119 8.59 0.78 10.76
CA ARG A 119 8.57 -0.51 11.45
C ARG A 119 9.96 -1.15 11.45
N ASP A 120 10.61 -1.22 10.30
CA ASP A 120 11.91 -1.87 10.15
C ASP A 120 12.99 -1.18 10.99
N ILE A 121 13.03 0.15 10.96
CA ILE A 121 14.00 0.95 11.75
C ILE A 121 13.79 0.71 13.24
N ASN A 122 12.54 0.72 13.72
CA ASN A 122 12.27 0.53 15.15
C ASN A 122 12.57 -0.90 15.61
N ILE A 123 12.24 -1.93 14.82
CA ILE A 123 12.59 -3.32 15.16
C ILE A 123 14.11 -3.49 15.16
N ALA A 124 14.82 -2.93 14.17
CA ALA A 124 16.28 -2.96 14.13
C ALA A 124 16.91 -2.28 15.37
N PHE A 125 16.35 -1.14 15.77
CA PHE A 125 16.77 -0.46 17.00
C PHE A 125 16.55 -1.33 18.25
N VAL A 126 15.38 -1.95 18.39
CA VAL A 126 15.08 -2.83 19.54
C VAL A 126 15.97 -4.07 19.56
N ASN A 127 16.29 -4.64 18.40
CA ASN A 127 17.25 -5.75 18.27
C ASN A 127 18.66 -5.34 18.70
N GLU A 128 19.12 -4.15 18.33
CA GLU A 128 20.45 -3.66 18.71
C GLU A 128 20.56 -3.44 20.22
N ILE A 129 19.58 -2.75 20.83
CA ILE A 129 19.59 -2.56 22.29
C ILE A 129 19.45 -3.89 23.05
N THR A 130 18.73 -4.87 22.49
CA THR A 130 18.64 -6.23 23.07
C THR A 130 20.02 -6.86 23.18
N GLN A 131 20.85 -6.75 22.14
CA GLN A 131 22.23 -7.27 22.16
C GLN A 131 23.13 -6.53 23.14
N ILE A 132 22.95 -5.21 23.29
CA ILE A 132 23.71 -4.39 24.25
C ILE A 132 23.34 -4.78 25.68
N PHE A 133 22.04 -4.85 26.00
CA PHE A 133 21.57 -5.19 27.35
C PHE A 133 21.87 -6.63 27.74
N ALA A 134 21.87 -7.56 26.79
CA ALA A 134 22.32 -8.92 27.04
C ALA A 134 23.78 -8.98 27.51
N LYS A 135 24.67 -8.10 27.01
CA LYS A 135 26.08 -8.00 27.48
C LYS A 135 26.20 -7.38 28.88
N MET A 136 25.12 -6.79 29.40
CA MET A 136 25.04 -6.18 30.72
C MET A 136 24.24 -7.03 31.71
N ASP A 137 23.90 -8.27 31.36
CA ASP A 137 23.00 -9.15 32.13
C ASP A 137 21.62 -8.53 32.41
N LEU A 138 21.12 -7.68 31.48
CA LEU A 138 19.81 -7.03 31.56
C LEU A 138 18.81 -7.67 30.58
N SER A 139 17.64 -8.04 31.10
CA SER A 139 16.52 -8.52 30.29
C SER A 139 15.90 -7.38 29.49
N ILE A 140 15.83 -7.53 28.17
CA ILE A 140 15.15 -6.55 27.31
C ILE A 140 13.67 -6.39 27.71
N TRP A 141 13.01 -7.47 28.15
CA TRP A 141 11.60 -7.44 28.53
C TRP A 141 11.34 -6.59 29.77
N ASP A 142 12.23 -6.65 30.76
CA ASP A 142 12.14 -5.82 31.96
C ASP A 142 12.36 -4.34 31.61
N VAL A 143 13.30 -4.05 30.71
CA VAL A 143 13.56 -2.69 30.22
C VAL A 143 12.36 -2.15 29.43
N LEU A 144 11.78 -2.94 28.53
CA LEU A 144 10.60 -2.54 27.74
C LEU A 144 9.36 -2.35 28.62
N ALA A 145 9.17 -3.20 29.63
CA ALA A 145 8.08 -3.04 30.61
C ALA A 145 8.23 -1.72 31.40
N ALA A 146 9.44 -1.38 31.82
CA ALA A 146 9.71 -0.11 32.50
C ALA A 146 9.51 1.09 31.57
N ALA A 147 10.05 1.05 30.34
CA ALA A 147 9.91 2.13 29.35
C ALA A 147 8.45 2.35 28.91
N GLY A 148 7.68 1.26 28.81
CA GLY A 148 6.26 1.26 28.46
C GLY A 148 5.36 2.01 29.44
N THR A 149 5.84 2.33 30.64
CA THR A 149 5.09 3.18 31.60
C THR A 149 4.96 4.64 31.14
N LYS A 150 5.82 5.08 30.19
CA LYS A 150 5.77 6.43 29.64
C LYS A 150 4.67 6.52 28.57
N TRP A 151 3.73 7.44 28.77
CA TRP A 151 2.51 7.61 27.96
C TRP A 151 2.70 7.76 26.45
N ASN A 152 3.88 8.19 25.98
CA ASN A 152 4.21 8.33 24.55
C ASN A 152 5.33 7.41 24.08
N PHE A 153 5.63 6.35 24.83
CA PHE A 153 6.56 5.34 24.38
C PHE A 153 5.88 4.44 23.34
N LEU A 154 6.51 4.30 22.18
CA LEU A 154 6.06 3.40 21.13
C LEU A 154 6.64 2.02 21.41
N GLN A 155 5.78 1.05 21.71
CA GLN A 155 6.19 -0.30 22.08
C GLN A 155 6.50 -1.13 20.84
N PHE A 156 7.76 -1.13 20.44
CA PHE A 156 8.31 -2.08 19.48
C PHE A 156 9.03 -3.20 20.24
N GLU A 157 8.97 -4.41 19.69
CA GLU A 157 9.56 -5.60 20.28
C GLU A 157 10.69 -6.16 19.40
N PRO A 158 11.68 -6.85 19.98
CA PRO A 158 12.73 -7.49 19.19
C PRO A 158 12.14 -8.60 18.33
N GLY A 159 12.66 -8.77 17.12
CA GLY A 159 12.13 -9.74 16.16
C GLY A 159 12.96 -9.82 14.88
N LEU A 160 12.77 -10.88 14.11
CA LEU A 160 13.45 -11.04 12.82
C LEU A 160 12.89 -10.04 11.80
N VAL A 161 13.78 -9.37 11.07
CA VAL A 161 13.43 -8.53 9.92
C VAL A 161 13.80 -9.32 8.66
N GLY A 162 12.81 -9.77 7.88
CA GLY A 162 13.06 -10.51 6.64
C GLY A 162 11.89 -10.46 5.65
N GLY A 163 12.16 -9.97 4.43
CA GLY A 163 11.31 -10.05 3.23
C GLY A 163 9.99 -9.26 3.28
N ALA A 164 9.49 -8.81 2.12
CA ALA A 164 8.29 -7.98 2.03
C ALA A 164 7.11 -8.60 2.81
N LEU A 165 6.76 -7.99 3.94
CA LEU A 165 5.61 -8.30 4.80
C LEU A 165 5.75 -9.59 5.65
N TYR A 166 6.52 -9.57 6.75
CA TYR A 166 6.34 -10.53 7.85
C TYR A 166 6.25 -9.90 9.26
N ARG A 167 5.09 -10.17 9.88
CA ARG A 167 4.75 -10.50 11.29
C ARG A 167 5.28 -9.69 12.48
N SER A 168 4.33 -9.02 13.15
CA SER A 168 4.17 -9.02 14.61
C SER A 168 3.06 -10.02 14.92
#